data_AF-A0A368GR31-F1
#
_entry.id   AF-A0A368GR31-F1
#
_cell.length_a   1.000
_cell.length_b   1.000
_cell.length_c   1.000
_cell.angle_alpha   90.00
_cell.angle_beta   90.00
_cell.angle_gamma   90.00
#
_symmetry.space_group_name_H-M   'P 1'
#
loop_
_entity.id
_entity.type
_entity.pdbx_description
1 polymer ?
#
loop_
_entity_poly.entity_id
_entity_poly.type
_entity_poly.pdbx_seq_one_letter_code
_entity_poly.pdbx_strand_id
1 'polypeptide(L)'
;MSSKEEKARLSSTTWESETPIGRKSKSLKGFFRRWGTFIGQFPLAFLVLSLALCSLPSGMVKLHLRDNVRDGYTPRTSRSQVETDLYREFLGSEGDPSMTTVLMLVKDNGSMHQLDYLKEAAQSNVYISEQLTAVAPDGSEVGYYFCDHYCDSNAPVEYFYQFLERKTLNPESTTIQLTYPTAQLWGFKLSLKRNFYGVRTADEYRIREGGDENRDGYGATWCIGTSFI
;
A
#
# COMPACT_ATOMS: atom_id res chain seq x y z
N MET A 1 48.21 -3.38 50.52
CA MET A 1 48.17 -1.90 50.49
C MET A 1 48.75 -1.46 49.15
N SER A 2 47.98 -1.62 48.08
CA SER A 2 47.19 -0.56 47.44
C SER A 2 48.07 0.56 46.84
N SER A 3 48.39 0.42 45.56
CA SER A 3 48.26 1.47 44.55
C SER A 3 49.05 1.05 43.30
N LYS A 4 48.32 0.65 42.25
CA LYS A 4 48.62 0.90 40.84
C LYS A 4 47.45 0.35 40.02
N GLU A 5 46.31 0.99 40.23
CA GLU A 5 45.24 1.02 39.23
C GLU A 5 45.76 1.73 37.98
N GLU A 6 45.50 1.09 36.84
CA GLU A 6 44.82 1.73 35.71
C GLU A 6 45.51 2.91 35.01
N LYS A 7 46.17 2.59 33.89
CA LYS A 7 45.80 3.10 32.56
C LYS A 7 46.68 2.41 31.51
N ALA A 8 46.12 1.40 30.86
CA ALA A 8 45.51 1.56 29.54
C ALA A 8 46.59 1.46 28.45
N ARG A 9 46.76 0.26 27.87
CA ARG A 9 46.08 -0.14 26.62
C ARG A 9 46.77 0.51 25.42
N LEU A 10 47.79 -0.17 24.90
CA LEU A 10 48.25 -0.12 23.49
C LEU A 10 49.30 -1.23 23.27
N SER A 11 48.91 -2.48 23.52
CA SER A 11 49.59 -3.65 23.00
C SER A 11 48.58 -4.46 22.20
N SER A 12 48.08 -3.87 21.12
CA SER A 12 47.33 -4.60 20.11
C SER A 12 48.32 -5.47 19.34
N THR A 13 48.47 -6.69 19.83
CA THR A 13 48.35 -7.93 19.03
C THR A 13 48.93 -7.82 17.62
N THR A 14 50.18 -8.22 17.53
CA THR A 14 50.78 -8.84 16.35
C THR A 14 49.86 -9.94 15.82
N TRP A 15 49.38 -9.79 14.59
CA TRP A 15 48.80 -10.90 13.85
C TRP A 15 49.95 -11.74 13.29
N GLU A 16 50.33 -12.78 14.01
CA GLU A 16 51.11 -13.89 13.47
C GLU A 16 50.22 -14.62 12.46
N SER A 17 50.44 -14.41 11.16
CA SER A 17 49.91 -15.31 10.12
C SER A 17 51.05 -16.22 9.66
N GLU A 18 51.13 -17.40 10.24
CA GLU A 18 51.96 -18.48 9.73
C GLU A 18 51.36 -18.99 8.41
N THR A 19 52.11 -18.86 7.31
CA THR A 19 51.87 -19.62 6.08
C THR A 19 53.12 -20.44 5.76
N PRO A 20 53.06 -21.79 5.81
CA PRO A 20 54.13 -22.63 5.29
C PRO A 20 53.96 -22.83 3.77
N ILE A 21 55.05 -23.23 3.11
CA ILE A 21 55.18 -23.60 1.68
C ILE A 21 55.61 -22.45 0.75
N GLY A 22 56.93 -22.21 0.71
CA GLY A 22 57.71 -22.22 -0.55
C GLY A 22 57.45 -21.17 -1.63
N ARG A 23 56.69 -20.09 -1.38
CA ARG A 23 56.50 -18.99 -2.33
C ARG A 23 57.05 -17.71 -1.71
N LYS A 24 58.15 -17.15 -2.24
CA LYS A 24 58.77 -15.89 -1.77
C LYS A 24 57.67 -14.85 -1.52
N SER A 25 57.37 -14.55 -0.26
CA SER A 25 56.43 -13.47 0.08
C SER A 25 57.10 -12.16 -0.30
N LYS A 26 56.82 -11.66 -1.51
CA LYS A 26 57.29 -10.33 -1.91
C LYS A 26 56.66 -9.35 -0.94
N SER A 27 57.50 -8.68 -0.15
CA SER A 27 57.06 -7.70 0.85
C SER A 27 56.11 -6.68 0.22
N LEU A 28 54.90 -6.61 0.76
CA LEU A 28 53.84 -5.72 0.29
C LEU A 28 54.28 -4.24 0.28
N LYS A 29 55.13 -3.86 1.23
CA LYS A 29 55.77 -2.53 1.30
C LYS A 29 56.63 -2.24 0.08
N GLY A 30 57.41 -3.22 -0.37
CA GLY A 30 58.26 -3.09 -1.55
C GLY A 30 57.45 -3.00 -2.84
N PHE A 31 56.35 -3.74 -2.92
CA PHE A 31 55.41 -3.70 -4.04
C PHE A 31 54.74 -2.33 -4.16
N PHE A 32 54.12 -1.82 -3.08
CA PHE A 32 53.49 -0.50 -3.11
C PHE A 32 54.50 0.62 -3.33
N ARG A 33 55.73 0.52 -2.79
CA ARG A 33 56.78 1.50 -3.08
C ARG A 33 57.13 1.53 -4.56
N ARG A 34 57.31 0.36 -5.19
CA ARG A 34 57.61 0.26 -6.64
C ARG A 34 56.47 0.84 -7.49
N TRP A 35 55.22 0.53 -7.16
CA TRP A 35 54.04 1.04 -7.86
C TRP A 35 53.83 2.54 -7.65
N GLY A 36 54.01 3.04 -6.43
CA GLY A 36 53.93 4.47 -6.13
C GLY A 36 55.01 5.28 -6.86
N THR A 37 56.25 4.78 -6.93
CA THR A 37 57.30 5.41 -7.74
C THR A 37 56.96 5.40 -9.23
N PHE A 38 56.35 4.33 -9.73
CA PHE A 38 55.92 4.23 -11.13
C PHE A 38 54.79 5.21 -11.47
N ILE A 39 53.79 5.36 -10.60
CA ILE A 39 52.70 6.34 -10.77
C ILE A 39 53.25 7.77 -10.69
N GLY A 40 54.19 8.02 -9.77
CA GLY A 40 54.84 9.32 -9.59
C GLY A 40 55.74 9.75 -10.77
N GLN A 41 56.18 8.81 -11.61
CA GLN A 41 56.95 9.12 -12.83
C GLN A 41 56.07 9.69 -13.96
N PHE A 42 54.76 9.36 -13.97
CA PHE A 42 53.84 9.79 -15.04
C PHE A 42 52.48 10.28 -14.49
N PRO A 43 52.44 11.34 -13.65
CA PRO A 43 51.23 11.74 -12.94
C PRO A 43 50.07 12.13 -13.87
N LEU A 44 50.35 12.80 -14.99
CA LEU A 44 49.31 13.22 -15.94
C LEU A 44 48.64 12.03 -16.66
N ALA A 45 49.39 10.99 -17.01
CA ALA A 45 48.84 9.82 -17.70
C ALA A 45 47.85 9.05 -16.81
N PHE A 46 48.18 8.89 -15.52
CA PHE A 46 47.29 8.26 -14.56
C PHE A 46 46.06 9.11 -14.23
N LEU A 47 46.18 10.45 -14.21
CA LEU A 47 45.03 11.34 -14.06
C LEU A 47 44.07 11.23 -15.24
N VAL A 48 44.56 11.30 -16.48
CA VAL A 48 43.73 11.15 -17.69
C VAL A 48 43.09 9.77 -17.74
N LEU A 49 43.84 8.72 -17.40
CA LEU A 49 43.30 7.35 -17.32
C LEU A 49 42.20 7.23 -16.27
N SER A 50 42.40 7.79 -15.08
CA SER A 50 41.38 7.77 -14.01
C SER A 50 40.12 8.54 -14.41
N LEU A 51 40.27 9.69 -15.08
CA LEU A 51 39.15 10.49 -15.58
C LEU A 51 38.40 9.74 -16.70
N ALA A 52 39.14 9.08 -17.60
CA ALA A 52 38.56 8.23 -18.64
C ALA A 52 37.78 7.06 -18.03
N LEU A 53 38.33 6.39 -17.01
CA LEU A 53 37.65 5.30 -16.29
C LEU A 53 36.42 5.81 -15.52
N CYS A 54 36.49 6.98 -14.89
CA CYS A 54 35.37 7.63 -14.22
C CYS A 54 34.28 8.11 -15.18
N SER A 55 34.57 8.25 -16.48
CA SER A 55 33.59 8.61 -17.52
C SER A 55 32.84 7.40 -18.11
N LEU A 56 33.29 6.17 -17.84
CA LEU A 56 32.62 4.94 -18.24
C LEU A 56 31.22 4.67 -17.66
N PRO A 57 30.79 5.20 -16.48
CA PRO A 57 29.44 4.99 -15.96
C PRO A 57 28.39 5.86 -16.68
N SER A 58 28.60 6.23 -17.95
CA SER A 58 27.57 6.80 -18.83
C SER A 58 26.34 5.89 -18.99
N GLY A 59 26.39 4.66 -18.50
CA GLY A 59 25.26 3.73 -18.42
C GLY A 59 24.09 4.19 -17.55
N MET A 60 24.27 5.20 -16.70
CA MET A 60 23.17 5.80 -15.91
C MET A 60 22.11 6.50 -16.79
N VAL A 61 22.41 6.79 -18.06
CA VAL A 61 21.47 7.42 -19.00
C VAL A 61 20.29 6.51 -19.35
N LYS A 62 20.42 5.19 -19.21
CA LYS A 62 19.34 4.21 -19.44
C LYS A 62 18.79 3.60 -18.16
N LEU A 63 18.83 4.35 -17.06
CA LEU A 63 18.26 3.92 -15.81
C LEU A 63 16.72 3.98 -15.89
N HIS A 64 16.07 2.81 -15.88
CA HIS A 64 14.62 2.70 -15.85
C HIS A 64 14.15 2.51 -14.42
N LEU A 65 13.59 3.58 -13.84
CA LEU A 65 12.98 3.53 -12.52
C LEU A 65 11.62 2.83 -12.63
N ARG A 66 11.44 1.75 -11.87
CA ARG A 66 10.13 1.14 -11.67
C ARG A 66 9.59 1.65 -10.34
N ASP A 67 8.45 2.33 -10.40
CA ASP A 67 7.79 2.93 -9.23
C ASP A 67 6.58 2.10 -8.74
N ASN A 68 6.41 0.88 -9.28
CA ASN A 68 5.37 -0.01 -8.77
C ASN A 68 5.85 -0.67 -7.48
N VAL A 69 5.22 -0.31 -6.35
CA VAL A 69 5.48 -0.91 -5.03
C VAL A 69 5.38 -2.44 -5.10
N ARG A 70 4.43 -2.99 -5.87
CA ARG A 70 4.19 -4.43 -5.98
C ARG A 70 5.39 -5.18 -6.58
N ASP A 71 6.13 -4.53 -7.47
CA ASP A 71 7.31 -5.10 -8.14
C ASP A 71 8.53 -5.20 -7.22
N GLY A 72 8.61 -4.38 -6.18
CA GLY A 72 9.72 -4.39 -5.21
C GLY A 72 9.58 -5.44 -4.10
N TYR A 73 8.34 -5.78 -3.72
CA TYR A 73 8.07 -6.64 -2.56
C TYR A 73 7.59 -8.05 -2.90
N THR A 74 7.22 -8.32 -4.16
CA THR A 74 6.69 -9.62 -4.58
C THR A 74 7.55 -10.23 -5.68
N PRO A 75 8.08 -11.46 -5.52
CA PRO A 75 8.89 -12.08 -6.56
C PRO A 75 8.04 -12.40 -7.79
N ARG A 76 8.62 -12.23 -8.99
CA ARG A 76 7.92 -12.43 -10.29
C ARG A 76 7.36 -13.84 -10.49
N THR A 77 7.96 -14.83 -9.84
CA THR A 77 7.56 -16.25 -9.94
C THR A 77 6.61 -16.68 -8.81
N SER A 78 6.09 -15.75 -8.02
CA SER A 78 5.11 -16.06 -6.97
C SER A 78 3.76 -16.46 -7.57
N ARG A 79 3.03 -17.32 -6.84
CA ARG A 79 1.65 -17.68 -7.19
C ARG A 79 0.72 -16.46 -7.23
N SER A 80 0.91 -15.49 -6.34
CA SER A 80 0.12 -14.27 -6.32
C SER A 80 0.32 -13.43 -7.58
N GLN A 81 1.53 -13.37 -8.16
CA GLN A 81 1.73 -12.70 -9.46
C GLN A 81 0.97 -13.41 -10.58
N VAL A 82 1.05 -14.75 -10.65
CA VAL A 82 0.30 -15.54 -11.64
C VAL A 82 -1.21 -15.32 -11.52
N GLU A 83 -1.75 -15.35 -10.30
CA GLU A 83 -3.17 -15.07 -10.05
C GLU A 83 -3.56 -13.66 -10.50
N THR A 84 -2.70 -12.67 -10.24
CA THR A 84 -3.00 -11.28 -10.63
C THR A 84 -2.92 -11.10 -12.14
N ASP A 85 -1.96 -11.73 -12.81
CA ASP A 85 -1.82 -11.66 -14.28
C ASP A 85 -3.00 -12.33 -14.98
N LEU A 86 -3.42 -13.51 -14.51
CA LEU A 86 -4.65 -14.15 -14.99
C LEU A 86 -5.86 -13.25 -14.74
N TYR A 87 -5.96 -12.65 -13.55
CA TYR A 87 -7.07 -11.76 -13.22
C TYR A 87 -7.12 -10.52 -14.13
N ARG A 88 -5.98 -9.93 -14.51
CA ARG A 88 -5.91 -8.85 -15.51
C ARG A 88 -6.38 -9.30 -16.88
N GLU A 89 -5.93 -10.46 -17.32
CA GLU A 89 -6.33 -11.04 -18.61
C GLU A 89 -7.85 -11.29 -18.66
N PHE A 90 -8.42 -11.84 -17.58
CA PHE A 90 -9.86 -12.05 -17.47
C PHE A 90 -10.67 -10.75 -17.52
N LEU A 91 -10.16 -9.67 -16.93
CA LEU A 91 -10.82 -8.36 -16.93
C LEU A 91 -10.50 -7.53 -18.18
N GLY A 92 -9.56 -7.96 -19.04
CA GLY A 92 -9.09 -7.16 -20.17
C GLY A 92 -8.43 -5.83 -19.76
N SER A 93 -7.93 -5.74 -18.52
CA SER A 93 -7.37 -4.51 -17.97
C SER A 93 -5.89 -4.36 -18.31
N GLU A 94 -5.50 -3.20 -18.85
CA GLU A 94 -4.08 -2.89 -19.14
C GLU A 94 -3.25 -2.61 -17.87
N GLY A 95 -3.91 -2.44 -16.71
CA GLY A 95 -3.28 -2.04 -15.45
C GLY A 95 -3.41 -3.06 -14.32
N ASP A 96 -2.81 -2.73 -13.17
CA ASP A 96 -3.10 -3.43 -11.92
C ASP A 96 -4.55 -3.06 -11.52
N PRO A 97 -5.45 -4.04 -11.28
CA PRO A 97 -6.81 -3.75 -10.83
C PRO A 97 -6.75 -3.27 -9.39
N SER A 98 -6.52 -1.98 -9.22
CA SER A 98 -6.49 -1.31 -7.92
C SER A 98 -7.83 -0.64 -7.67
N MET A 99 -8.44 -1.01 -6.55
CA MET A 99 -9.66 -0.39 -6.05
C MET A 99 -9.28 0.78 -5.13
N THR A 100 -9.66 1.98 -5.51
CA THR A 100 -9.58 3.20 -4.73
C THR A 100 -10.78 3.28 -3.78
N THR A 101 -10.62 2.93 -2.51
CA THR A 101 -11.72 3.05 -1.54
C THR A 101 -11.64 4.35 -0.76
N VAL A 102 -12.72 5.14 -0.78
CA VAL A 102 -12.94 6.31 0.06
C VAL A 102 -13.77 5.89 1.27
N LEU A 103 -13.26 6.14 2.47
CA LEU A 103 -13.93 5.81 3.72
C LEU A 103 -14.58 7.06 4.32
N MET A 104 -15.92 7.07 4.41
CA MET A 104 -16.67 8.15 5.04
C MET A 104 -16.94 7.84 6.51
N LEU A 105 -16.59 8.78 7.39
CA LEU A 105 -16.74 8.72 8.83
C LEU A 105 -17.71 9.80 9.29
N VAL A 106 -18.53 9.51 10.31
CA VAL A 106 -19.37 10.53 10.94
C VAL A 106 -18.48 11.56 11.62
N LYS A 107 -18.81 12.84 11.48
CA LYS A 107 -18.13 13.94 12.20
C LYS A 107 -18.34 13.86 13.71
N ASP A 108 -19.56 13.52 14.09
CA ASP A 108 -19.94 13.26 15.47
C ASP A 108 -19.65 11.79 15.81
N ASN A 109 -19.46 11.45 17.08
CA ASN A 109 -19.22 10.08 17.53
C ASN A 109 -20.49 9.18 17.44
N GLY A 110 -21.36 9.45 16.46
CA GLY A 110 -22.60 8.76 16.17
C GLY A 110 -22.44 7.67 15.09
N SER A 111 -23.54 7.31 14.44
CA SER A 111 -23.58 6.25 13.43
C SER A 111 -23.89 6.79 12.05
N MET A 112 -23.16 6.33 11.03
CA MET A 112 -23.44 6.63 9.60
C MET A 112 -24.80 6.07 9.15
N HIS A 113 -25.48 5.23 9.95
CA HIS A 113 -26.81 4.71 9.63
C HIS A 113 -27.92 5.77 9.74
N GLN A 114 -27.65 6.94 10.31
CA GLN A 114 -28.63 8.00 10.34
C GLN A 114 -28.94 8.47 8.92
N LEU A 115 -30.23 8.75 8.68
CA LEU A 115 -30.74 9.01 7.34
C LEU A 115 -30.05 10.21 6.67
N ASP A 116 -29.75 11.25 7.44
CA ASP A 116 -29.09 12.47 6.94
C ASP A 116 -27.66 12.20 6.45
N TYR A 117 -26.87 11.43 7.20
CA TYR A 117 -25.50 11.07 6.80
C TYR A 117 -25.47 10.08 5.63
N LEU A 118 -26.40 9.12 5.61
CA LEU A 118 -26.55 8.20 4.47
C LEU A 118 -26.96 8.92 3.20
N LYS A 119 -27.82 9.94 3.30
CA LYS A 119 -28.22 10.78 2.18
C LYS A 119 -27.03 11.53 1.61
N GLU A 120 -26.22 12.16 2.46
CA GLU A 120 -25.01 12.87 2.03
C GLU A 120 -24.00 11.92 1.35
N ALA A 121 -23.79 10.73 1.92
CA ALA A 121 -22.94 9.70 1.34
C ALA A 121 -23.44 9.23 -0.04
N ALA A 122 -24.75 9.00 -0.18
CA ALA A 122 -25.36 8.60 -1.45
C ALA A 122 -25.25 9.71 -2.51
N GLN A 123 -25.52 10.97 -2.13
CA GLN A 123 -25.37 12.13 -3.01
C GLN A 123 -23.92 12.33 -3.48
N SER A 124 -22.96 12.15 -2.57
CA SER A 124 -21.53 12.22 -2.91
C SER A 124 -21.14 11.15 -3.91
N ASN A 125 -21.66 9.93 -3.75
CA ASN A 125 -21.42 8.84 -4.70
C ASN A 125 -21.98 9.17 -6.10
N VAL A 126 -23.21 9.68 -6.18
CA VAL A 126 -23.83 10.11 -7.45
C VAL A 126 -23.03 11.24 -8.10
N TYR A 127 -22.56 12.21 -7.32
CA TYR A 127 -21.72 13.30 -7.82
C TYR A 127 -20.41 12.77 -8.43
N ILE A 128 -19.74 11.84 -7.75
CA ILE A 128 -18.51 11.22 -8.25
C ILE A 128 -18.79 10.41 -9.53
N SER A 129 -19.94 9.73 -9.62
CA SER A 129 -20.26 8.92 -10.79
C SER A 129 -20.72 9.72 -12.00
N GLU A 130 -21.40 10.85 -11.82
CA GLU A 130 -22.03 11.57 -12.92
C GLU A 130 -21.31 12.87 -13.31
N GLN A 131 -20.68 13.55 -12.35
CA GLN A 131 -20.17 14.92 -12.54
C GLN A 131 -18.65 15.00 -12.52
N LEU A 132 -17.96 13.97 -12.02
CA LEU A 132 -16.51 13.95 -12.02
C LEU A 132 -15.98 13.62 -13.41
N THR A 133 -15.38 14.61 -14.04
CA THR A 133 -14.67 14.50 -15.32
C THR A 133 -13.26 15.04 -15.15
N ALA A 134 -12.29 14.40 -15.79
CA ALA A 134 -10.93 14.85 -15.87
C ALA A 134 -10.51 14.94 -17.33
N VAL A 135 -9.63 15.88 -17.67
CA VAL A 135 -9.09 16.00 -19.03
C VAL A 135 -7.80 15.20 -19.10
N ALA A 136 -7.79 14.19 -19.95
CA ALA A 136 -6.60 13.38 -20.21
C ALA A 136 -5.56 14.17 -21.03
N PRO A 137 -4.27 13.75 -21.02
CA PRO A 137 -3.20 14.45 -21.72
C PRO A 137 -3.38 14.57 -23.24
N ASP A 138 -4.21 13.71 -23.83
CA ASP A 138 -4.59 13.72 -25.24
C ASP A 138 -5.74 14.69 -25.57
N GLY A 139 -6.26 15.39 -24.55
CA GLY A 139 -7.39 16.32 -24.66
C GLY A 139 -8.76 15.64 -24.62
N SER A 140 -8.83 14.32 -24.39
CA SER A 140 -10.10 13.63 -24.16
C SER A 140 -10.62 13.86 -22.74
N GLU A 141 -11.93 14.06 -22.58
CA GLU A 141 -12.54 14.11 -21.25
C GLU A 141 -12.79 12.67 -20.78
N VAL A 142 -12.07 12.22 -19.75
CA VAL A 142 -12.30 10.96 -19.08
C VAL A 142 -13.23 11.17 -17.89
N GLY A 143 -14.42 10.61 -17.97
CA GLY A 143 -15.40 10.60 -16.89
C GLY A 143 -15.35 9.31 -16.08
N TYR A 144 -16.39 9.12 -15.26
CA TYR A 144 -16.54 7.92 -14.44
C TYR A 144 -16.57 6.61 -15.24
N TYR A 145 -16.85 6.61 -16.55
CA TYR A 145 -16.87 5.39 -17.36
C TYR A 145 -15.52 4.62 -17.42
N PHE A 146 -14.42 5.19 -16.91
CA PHE A 146 -13.14 4.50 -16.77
C PHE A 146 -13.15 3.36 -15.73
N CYS A 147 -14.14 3.30 -14.82
CA CYS A 147 -14.20 2.26 -13.79
C CYS A 147 -14.56 0.86 -14.28
N ASP A 148 -14.81 0.68 -15.58
CA ASP A 148 -15.06 -0.62 -16.22
C ASP A 148 -16.05 -1.49 -15.41
N HIS A 149 -15.64 -2.66 -14.94
CA HIS A 149 -16.48 -3.58 -14.16
C HIS A 149 -16.81 -3.14 -12.73
N TYR A 150 -16.20 -2.06 -12.23
CA TYR A 150 -16.34 -1.62 -10.84
C TYR A 150 -17.26 -0.42 -10.66
N CYS A 151 -17.83 0.12 -11.73
CA CYS A 151 -18.70 1.30 -11.68
C CYS A 151 -19.91 1.14 -10.75
N ASP A 152 -20.47 -0.07 -10.66
CA ASP A 152 -21.63 -0.38 -9.82
C ASP A 152 -21.25 -0.87 -8.42
N SER A 153 -19.98 -0.81 -8.03
CA SER A 153 -19.53 -1.31 -6.72
C SER A 153 -20.23 -0.62 -5.54
N ASN A 154 -20.65 0.64 -5.73
CA ASN A 154 -21.30 1.46 -4.72
C ASN A 154 -22.82 1.46 -4.79
N ALA A 155 -23.43 0.80 -5.79
CA ALA A 155 -24.89 0.66 -5.91
C ALA A 155 -25.57 0.12 -4.62
N PRO A 156 -24.96 -0.80 -3.83
CA PRO A 156 -25.59 -1.25 -2.59
C PRO A 156 -25.80 -0.14 -1.55
N VAL A 157 -24.99 0.92 -1.54
CA VAL A 157 -25.16 2.07 -0.62
C VAL A 157 -26.41 2.85 -0.98
N GLU A 158 -26.58 3.13 -2.28
CA GLU A 158 -27.74 3.86 -2.80
C GLU A 158 -29.04 3.10 -2.56
N TYR A 159 -29.06 1.80 -2.91
CA TYR A 159 -30.23 0.95 -2.63
C TYR A 159 -30.54 0.93 -1.14
N PHE A 160 -29.53 0.74 -0.28
CA PHE A 160 -29.75 0.71 1.15
C PHE A 160 -30.37 2.02 1.67
N TYR A 161 -29.90 3.18 1.22
CA TYR A 161 -30.51 4.48 1.54
C TYR A 161 -31.97 4.56 1.09
N GLN A 162 -32.26 4.27 -0.19
CA GLN A 162 -33.62 4.37 -0.74
C GLN A 162 -34.62 3.47 -0.01
N PHE A 163 -34.20 2.25 0.34
CA PHE A 163 -35.05 1.32 1.08
C PHE A 163 -35.21 1.68 2.56
N LEU A 164 -34.19 2.27 3.17
CA LEU A 164 -34.28 2.80 4.54
C LEU A 164 -35.27 3.96 4.60
N GLU A 165 -35.19 4.90 3.65
CA GLU A 165 -36.13 6.03 3.53
C GLU A 165 -37.57 5.56 3.28
N ARG A 166 -37.77 4.54 2.43
CA ARG A 166 -39.11 3.96 2.24
C ARG A 166 -39.65 3.29 3.49
N LYS A 167 -38.79 2.62 4.27
CA LYS A 167 -39.18 1.93 5.49
C LYS A 167 -39.48 2.89 6.64
N THR A 168 -38.79 4.05 6.71
CA THR A 168 -39.13 5.09 7.68
C THR A 168 -40.47 5.75 7.36
N LEU A 169 -40.82 5.89 6.07
CA LEU A 169 -42.14 6.39 5.64
C LEU A 169 -43.25 5.35 5.80
N ASN A 170 -42.98 4.08 5.52
CA ASN A 170 -43.94 2.98 5.60
C ASN A 170 -43.37 1.81 6.43
N PRO A 171 -43.51 1.84 7.76
CA PRO A 171 -42.87 0.86 8.65
C PRO A 171 -43.45 -0.56 8.52
N GLU A 172 -44.70 -0.69 8.05
CA GLU A 172 -45.43 -1.95 7.93
C GLU A 172 -45.03 -2.81 6.70
N SER A 173 -44.10 -2.33 5.86
CA SER A 173 -43.70 -3.07 4.67
C SER A 173 -42.88 -4.33 5.02
N THR A 174 -43.49 -5.51 4.95
CA THR A 174 -42.81 -6.80 5.18
C THR A 174 -41.85 -7.19 4.06
N THR A 175 -41.92 -6.53 2.90
CA THR A 175 -41.09 -6.81 1.73
C THR A 175 -39.66 -6.25 1.84
N ILE A 176 -39.36 -5.46 2.87
CA ILE A 176 -38.08 -4.77 3.07
C ILE A 176 -37.44 -5.20 4.41
N GLN A 177 -36.44 -6.08 4.34
CA GLN A 177 -35.66 -6.52 5.50
C GLN A 177 -34.21 -6.02 5.39
N LEU A 178 -33.94 -4.92 6.09
CA LEU A 178 -32.62 -4.30 6.16
C LEU A 178 -31.85 -4.89 7.35
N THR A 179 -31.20 -6.03 7.12
CA THR A 179 -30.39 -6.71 8.15
C THR A 179 -28.95 -6.84 7.66
N TYR A 180 -27.98 -6.62 8.55
CA TYR A 180 -26.57 -6.90 8.27
C TYR A 180 -26.27 -8.39 8.54
N PRO A 181 -25.50 -9.10 7.70
CA PRO A 181 -24.65 -8.61 6.61
C PRO A 181 -25.29 -8.56 5.22
N THR A 182 -26.50 -9.09 5.07
CA THR A 182 -27.19 -9.20 3.78
C THR A 182 -28.60 -8.66 3.93
N ALA A 183 -28.90 -7.55 3.24
CA ALA A 183 -30.24 -7.00 3.19
C ALA A 183 -31.10 -7.79 2.19
N GLN A 184 -32.36 -8.01 2.50
CA GLN A 184 -33.33 -8.61 1.58
C GLN A 184 -34.33 -7.56 1.13
N LEU A 185 -34.30 -7.29 -0.17
CA LEU A 185 -35.05 -6.23 -0.84
C LEU A 185 -35.89 -6.88 -1.93
N TRP A 186 -37.21 -6.95 -1.73
CA TRP A 186 -38.13 -7.54 -2.73
C TRP A 186 -37.73 -8.95 -3.18
N GLY A 187 -37.24 -9.77 -2.25
CA GLY A 187 -36.79 -11.14 -2.51
C GLY A 187 -35.32 -11.26 -2.95
N PHE A 188 -34.69 -10.19 -3.42
CA PHE A 188 -33.27 -10.16 -3.76
C PHE A 188 -32.38 -9.97 -2.53
N LYS A 189 -31.22 -10.62 -2.53
CA LYS A 189 -30.22 -10.54 -1.45
C LYS A 189 -29.11 -9.58 -1.86
N LEU A 190 -28.96 -8.50 -1.11
CA LEU A 190 -27.93 -7.48 -1.30
C LEU A 190 -26.87 -7.60 -0.20
N SER A 191 -25.61 -7.86 -0.57
CA SER A 191 -24.50 -7.94 0.38
C SER A 191 -24.02 -6.54 0.78
N LEU A 192 -24.04 -6.25 2.08
CA LEU A 192 -23.61 -4.96 2.64
C LEU A 192 -22.13 -4.96 3.06
N LYS A 193 -21.51 -6.13 3.16
CA LYS A 193 -20.15 -6.32 3.73
C LYS A 193 -19.04 -5.53 3.02
N ARG A 194 -19.22 -5.21 1.74
CA ARG A 194 -18.21 -4.52 0.93
C ARG A 194 -18.23 -3.01 1.14
N ASN A 195 -19.36 -2.45 1.58
CA ASN A 195 -19.53 -1.01 1.67
C ASN A 195 -19.72 -0.53 3.12
N PHE A 196 -20.21 -1.38 4.02
CA PHE A 196 -20.47 -1.00 5.41
C PHE A 196 -19.46 -1.66 6.35
N TYR A 197 -18.69 -0.83 7.08
CA TYR A 197 -17.65 -1.26 8.00
C TYR A 197 -17.96 -0.81 9.43
N GLY A 198 -17.41 -1.52 10.42
CA GLY A 198 -17.61 -1.18 11.84
C GLY A 198 -19.02 -1.44 12.37
N VAL A 199 -19.79 -2.27 11.65
CA VAL A 199 -21.18 -2.59 11.96
C VAL A 199 -21.30 -3.30 13.30
N ARG A 200 -22.10 -2.77 14.24
CA ARG A 200 -22.50 -3.46 15.47
C ARG A 200 -23.98 -3.81 15.41
N THR A 201 -24.31 -5.10 15.41
CA THR A 201 -25.71 -5.56 15.46
C THR A 201 -26.18 -5.72 16.91
N ALA A 202 -27.50 -5.67 17.13
CA ALA A 202 -28.08 -5.86 18.46
C ALA A 202 -27.73 -7.23 19.08
N ASP A 203 -27.57 -8.26 18.24
CA ASP A 203 -27.17 -9.60 18.69
C ASP A 203 -25.72 -9.63 19.15
N GLU A 204 -24.82 -8.89 18.48
CA GLU A 204 -23.42 -8.77 18.91
C GLU A 204 -23.29 -7.94 20.20
N TYR A 205 -24.13 -6.92 20.37
CA TYR A 205 -24.20 -6.15 21.61
C TYR A 205 -24.58 -7.04 22.80
N ARG A 206 -25.59 -7.90 22.64
CA ARG A 206 -26.02 -8.86 23.68
C ARG A 206 -24.95 -9.88 24.06
N ILE A 207 -24.09 -10.26 23.12
CA ILE A 207 -22.98 -11.19 23.40
C ILE A 207 -21.84 -10.49 24.16
N ARG A 208 -21.63 -9.18 23.94
CA ARG A 208 -20.56 -8.39 24.58
C ARG A 208 -20.92 -7.87 25.97
N GLU A 209 -22.20 -7.65 26.29
CA GLU A 209 -22.62 -7.39 27.68
C GLU A 209 -22.45 -8.61 28.61
N GLY A 210 -22.21 -9.81 28.06
CA GLY A 210 -21.86 -11.02 28.82
C GLY A 210 -20.36 -11.23 29.05
N GLY A 211 -19.48 -10.37 28.49
CA GLY A 211 -18.03 -10.54 28.63
C GLY A 211 -17.23 -9.41 27.97
N ASP A 212 -16.34 -8.81 28.76
CA ASP A 212 -15.37 -7.75 28.44
C ASP A 212 -15.88 -6.30 28.38
N GLU A 213 -16.05 -5.74 29.58
CA GLU A 213 -15.86 -4.32 29.90
C GLU A 213 -14.36 -3.97 29.89
N ASN A 214 -13.69 -4.02 28.73
CA ASN A 214 -12.48 -3.24 28.43
C ASN A 214 -11.91 -3.66 27.07
N ARG A 215 -12.29 -2.95 26.00
CA ARG A 215 -11.39 -2.72 24.87
C ARG A 215 -11.87 -1.53 24.04
N ASP A 216 -11.04 -0.49 24.11
CA ASP A 216 -10.84 0.58 23.15
C ASP A 216 -11.99 1.59 22.98
N GLY A 217 -11.85 2.71 23.69
CA GLY A 217 -12.59 3.96 23.51
C GLY A 217 -12.26 4.67 22.20
N TYR A 218 -12.51 4.00 21.08
CA TYR A 218 -12.86 4.66 19.82
C TYR A 218 -14.32 4.32 19.58
N GLY A 219 -15.21 5.31 19.72
CA GLY A 219 -16.62 5.10 19.41
C GLY A 219 -16.72 4.51 18.01
N ALA A 220 -17.38 3.35 17.91
CA ALA A 220 -17.43 2.54 16.71
C ALA A 220 -18.12 3.33 15.59
N THR A 221 -17.31 4.06 14.84
CA THR A 221 -17.74 4.86 13.71
C THR A 221 -18.01 3.88 12.58
N TRP A 222 -19.29 3.70 12.28
CA TRP A 222 -19.68 3.04 11.05
C TRP A 222 -19.05 3.80 9.90
N CYS A 223 -18.45 3.08 8.96
CA CYS A 223 -17.86 3.72 7.80
C CYS A 223 -18.51 3.21 6.53
N ILE A 224 -18.76 4.11 5.58
CA ILE A 224 -19.12 3.72 4.23
C ILE A 224 -17.86 3.76 3.40
N GLY A 225 -17.40 2.60 2.95
CA GLY A 225 -16.36 2.52 1.93
C GLY A 225 -17.01 2.59 0.57
N THR A 226 -16.83 3.69 -0.14
CA THR A 226 -17.15 3.79 -1.57
C THR A 226 -15.91 3.42 -2.34
N SER A 227 -16.01 2.39 -3.16
CA SER A 227 -14.93 1.91 -4.01
C SER A 227 -15.04 2.54 -5.40
N PHE A 228 -13.95 3.13 -5.84
CA PHE A 228 -13.74 3.78 -7.13
C PHE A 228 -12.50 3.17 -7.77
N ILE A 229 -12.25 3.45 -9.05
CA ILE A 229 -10.95 3.21 -9.69
C ILE A 229 -10.29 4.56 -9.86
#